data_AF-A0A814S072-F1
#
_entry.id   AF-A0A814S072-F1
#
_cell.length_a   1.000
_cell.length_b   1.000
_cell.length_c   1.000
_cell.angle_alpha   90.00
_cell.angle_beta   90.00
_cell.angle_gamma   90.00
#
_symmetry.space_group_name_H-M   'P 1'
#
loop_
_entity.id
_entity.type
_entity.pdbx_description
1 polymer ?
#
loop_
_entity_poly.entity_id
_entity_poly.type
_entity_poly.pdbx_seq_one_letter_code
_entity_poly.pdbx_strand_id
1 'polypeptide(L)'
;MKLLYEPVSTLCGHTFCLQCLERVLSMSKMVQCPLCRDNLNYLRNVQLKVNVILHNLFQSCYVQDYFERKVETDKIRREYDERKQILSKENHLVEFHTVLSDYVDDTLTALPNFSSEPDSGSRYHSSTTHNN
;
A
#
# COMPACT_ATOMS: atom_id res chain seq x y z
N MET A 1 26.70 7.72 -14.44
CA MET A 1 26.39 7.83 -12.98
C MET A 1 25.42 8.99 -12.81
N LYS A 2 24.38 8.86 -11.98
CA LYS A 2 23.38 9.93 -11.71
C LYS A 2 23.73 10.70 -10.44
N LEU A 3 23.41 12.00 -10.39
CA LEU A 3 23.61 12.85 -9.21
C LEU A 3 22.71 12.42 -8.03
N LEU A 4 23.17 12.63 -6.80
CA LEU A 4 22.39 12.36 -5.59
C LEU A 4 21.33 13.45 -5.38
N TYR A 5 20.12 13.05 -4.96
CA TYR A 5 19.03 13.96 -4.60
C TYR A 5 18.67 13.79 -3.12
N GLU A 6 18.51 14.91 -2.40
CA GLU A 6 18.34 14.94 -0.94
C GLU A 6 19.38 14.03 -0.24
N PRO A 7 20.69 14.34 -0.39
CA PRO A 7 21.75 13.44 0.05
C PRO A 7 21.73 13.23 1.58
N VAL A 8 21.93 12.00 2.04
CA VAL A 8 22.04 11.62 3.45
C VAL A 8 23.37 10.91 3.68
N SER A 9 24.15 11.38 4.65
CA SER A 9 25.46 10.83 4.99
C SER A 9 25.36 9.90 6.20
N THR A 10 26.00 8.74 6.13
CA THR A 10 26.12 7.78 7.23
C THR A 10 27.38 8.05 8.05
N LEU A 11 27.43 7.54 9.28
CA LEU A 11 28.63 7.62 10.14
C LEU A 11 29.86 6.92 9.55
N CYS A 12 29.67 5.99 8.62
CA CYS A 12 30.76 5.35 7.89
C CYS A 12 31.30 6.21 6.72
N GLY A 13 30.86 7.46 6.59
CA GLY A 13 31.34 8.45 5.63
C GLY A 13 30.70 8.37 4.25
N HIS A 14 29.83 7.40 3.98
CA HIS A 14 29.19 7.24 2.69
C HIS A 14 27.88 8.03 2.59
N THR A 15 27.56 8.52 1.39
CA THR A 15 26.38 9.36 1.15
C THR A 15 25.49 8.77 0.07
N PHE A 16 24.19 8.75 0.31
CA PHE A 16 23.16 8.18 -0.56
C PHE A 16 22.03 9.18 -0.79
N CYS A 17 21.15 8.95 -1.77
CA CYS A 17 19.87 9.69 -1.81
C CYS A 17 19.02 9.26 -0.62
N LEU A 18 18.24 10.17 -0.02
CA LEU A 18 17.31 9.87 1.06
C LEU A 18 16.45 8.63 0.76
N GLN A 19 15.74 8.65 -0.37
CA GLN A 19 14.87 7.55 -0.80
C GLN A 19 15.62 6.23 -1.04
N CYS A 20 16.87 6.30 -1.50
CA CYS A 20 17.68 5.09 -1.71
C CYS A 20 18.05 4.46 -0.37
N LEU A 21 18.43 5.27 0.61
CA LEU A 21 18.76 4.77 1.94
C LEU A 21 17.52 4.22 2.65
N GLU A 22 16.39 4.92 2.59
CA GLU A 22 15.10 4.45 3.14
C GLU A 22 14.72 3.05 2.61
N ARG A 23 14.91 2.81 1.31
CA ARG A 23 14.67 1.49 0.71
C ARG A 23 15.58 0.40 1.27
N VAL A 24 16.85 0.71 1.51
CA VAL A 24 17.78 -0.25 2.16
C VAL A 24 17.32 -0.55 3.59
N LEU A 25 16.89 0.48 4.33
CA LEU A 25 16.37 0.30 5.70
C LEU A 25 15.10 -0.56 5.74
N SER A 26 14.23 -0.46 4.71
CA SER A 26 12.95 -1.18 4.67
C SER A 26 13.06 -2.63 4.20
N MET A 27 14.04 -2.97 3.35
CA MET A 27 14.13 -4.29 2.73
C MET A 27 14.92 -5.32 3.54
N SER A 28 15.83 -4.90 4.41
CA SER A 28 16.83 -5.81 5.00
C SER A 28 16.65 -6.00 6.51
N LYS A 29 16.71 -7.26 6.95
CA LYS A 29 16.73 -7.63 8.38
C LYS A 29 17.97 -7.08 9.09
N MET A 30 19.12 -7.12 8.41
CA MET A 30 20.35 -6.49 8.85
C MET A 30 20.66 -5.30 7.94
N VAL A 31 20.75 -4.09 8.50
CA VAL A 31 21.08 -2.90 7.71
C VAL A 31 22.59 -2.72 7.65
N GLN A 32 23.15 -2.77 6.45
CA GLN A 32 24.56 -2.51 6.18
C GLN A 32 24.73 -1.44 5.11
N CYS A 33 25.84 -0.72 5.16
CA CYS A 33 26.23 0.21 4.11
C CYS A 33 26.45 -0.56 2.80
N PRO A 34 25.78 -0.19 1.69
CA PRO A 34 25.98 -0.86 0.40
C PRO A 34 27.41 -0.77 -0.15
N LEU A 35 28.19 0.20 0.30
CA LEU A 35 29.56 0.47 -0.21
C LEU A 35 30.64 -0.22 0.62
N CYS A 36 30.59 -0.09 1.96
CA CYS A 36 31.63 -0.62 2.85
C CYS A 36 31.16 -1.72 3.81
N ARG A 37 29.87 -2.09 3.77
CA ARG A 37 29.23 -3.10 4.63
C ARG A 37 29.21 -2.78 6.13
N ASP A 38 29.55 -1.55 6.51
CA ASP A 38 29.47 -1.11 7.91
C ASP A 38 28.03 -1.17 8.44
N ASN A 39 27.89 -1.40 9.75
CA ASN A 39 26.60 -1.58 10.41
C ASN A 39 25.82 -0.26 10.47
N LEU A 40 24.61 -0.25 9.90
CA LEU A 40 23.74 0.92 9.85
C LEU A 40 22.46 0.77 10.70
N ASN A 41 22.41 -0.20 11.62
CA ASN A 41 21.20 -0.44 12.41
C ASN A 41 20.79 0.74 13.30
N TYR A 42 21.72 1.65 13.62
CA TYR A 42 21.42 2.90 14.34
C TYR A 42 20.48 3.85 13.57
N LEU A 43 20.24 3.60 12.29
CA LEU A 43 19.29 4.35 11.46
C LEU A 43 17.87 3.77 11.49
N ARG A 44 17.67 2.56 12.05
CA ARG A 44 16.36 1.92 12.14
C ARG A 44 15.53 2.72 13.15
N ASN A 45 14.44 3.33 12.69
CA ASN A 45 13.53 4.18 13.49
C ASN A 45 14.02 5.61 13.78
N VAL A 46 15.06 6.08 13.08
CA VAL A 46 15.47 7.49 13.16
C VAL A 46 15.05 8.20 11.88
N GLN A 47 14.56 9.43 12.01
CA GLN A 47 14.33 10.29 10.85
C GLN A 47 15.68 10.65 10.20
N LEU A 48 15.88 10.20 8.97
CA LEU A 48 17.06 10.53 8.18
C LEU A 48 17.11 12.04 7.90
N LYS A 49 18.30 12.62 8.02
CA LYS A 49 18.53 14.06 7.82
C LYS A 49 19.35 14.30 6.57
N VAL A 50 18.87 15.23 5.74
CA VAL A 50 19.58 15.66 4.54
C VAL A 50 20.86 16.40 4.94
N ASN A 51 21.96 16.06 4.29
CA ASN A 51 23.19 16.81 4.32
C ASN A 51 22.99 18.12 3.52
N VAL A 52 22.64 19.18 4.25
CA VAL A 52 22.32 20.49 3.67
C VAL A 52 23.47 21.11 2.88
N ILE A 53 24.73 20.80 3.24
CA ILE A 53 25.89 21.30 2.51
C ILE A 53 25.93 20.70 1.11
N LEU A 54 25.83 19.37 1.02
CA LEU A 54 25.81 18.69 -0.28
C LEU A 54 24.56 19.05 -1.08
N HIS A 55 23.39 19.18 -0.42
CA HIS A 55 22.16 19.63 -1.06
C HIS A 55 22.34 21.00 -1.75
N ASN A 56 22.80 22.00 -1.00
CA ASN A 56 22.99 23.35 -1.51
C ASN A 56 24.09 23.41 -2.59
N LEU A 57 25.18 22.64 -2.40
CA LEU A 57 26.24 22.52 -3.39
C LEU A 57 25.71 21.94 -4.70
N PHE A 58 24.92 20.86 -4.63
CA PHE A 58 24.34 20.25 -5.82
C PHE A 58 23.36 21.16 -6.54
N GLN A 59 22.52 21.89 -5.79
CA GLN A 59 21.63 22.89 -6.35
C GLN A 59 22.38 24.03 -7.05
N SER A 60 23.56 24.40 -6.57
CA SER A 60 24.31 25.55 -7.10
C SER A 60 25.22 25.16 -8.27
N CYS A 61 25.92 24.03 -8.16
CA CYS A 61 26.94 23.61 -9.12
C CYS A 61 26.42 22.67 -10.20
N TYR A 62 25.32 21.95 -9.93
CA TYR A 62 24.77 20.92 -10.82
C TYR A 62 23.27 21.12 -11.03
N VAL A 63 22.88 22.36 -11.35
CA VAL A 63 21.47 22.82 -11.42
C VAL A 63 20.59 21.88 -12.24
N GLN A 64 21.00 21.57 -13.48
CA GLN A 64 20.22 20.76 -14.41
C GLN A 64 20.08 19.32 -13.91
N ASP A 65 21.20 18.67 -13.58
CA ASP A 65 21.20 17.30 -13.05
C ASP A 65 20.36 17.20 -11.76
N TYR A 66 20.48 18.18 -10.87
CA TYR A 66 19.73 18.19 -9.62
C TYR A 66 18.23 18.37 -9.85
N PHE A 67 17.85 19.21 -10.80
CA PHE A 67 16.46 19.39 -11.21
C PHE A 67 15.87 18.12 -11.83
N GLU A 68 16.58 17.48 -12.75
CA GLU A 68 16.15 16.22 -13.37
C GLU A 68 15.96 15.12 -12.32
N ARG A 69 16.87 15.04 -11.35
CA ARG A 69 16.74 14.09 -10.24
C ARG A 69 15.55 14.39 -9.35
N LYS A 70 15.24 15.66 -9.08
CA LYS A 70 14.02 16.06 -8.39
C LYS A 70 12.78 15.55 -9.13
N VAL A 71 12.67 15.81 -10.43
CA VAL A 71 11.53 15.39 -11.26
C VAL A 71 11.36 13.87 -11.24
N GLU A 72 12.46 13.12 -11.37
CA GLU A 72 12.46 11.65 -11.30
C GLU A 72 11.98 11.16 -9.92
N THR A 73 12.53 11.70 -8.83
CA THR A 73 12.14 11.31 -7.48
C THR A 73 10.69 11.68 -7.16
N ASP A 74 10.22 12.85 -7.57
CA ASP A 74 8.84 13.30 -7.35
C ASP A 74 7.83 12.46 -8.15
N LYS A 75 8.23 11.95 -9.33
CA LYS A 75 7.43 10.96 -10.07
C LYS A 75 7.31 9.65 -9.28
N ILE A 76 8.43 9.10 -8.80
CA ILE A 76 8.43 7.85 -8.02
C ILE A 76 7.61 8.00 -6.74
N ARG A 77 7.71 9.13 -6.05
CA ARG A 77 6.93 9.44 -4.84
C ARG A 77 5.43 9.40 -5.13
N ARG A 78 4.97 10.08 -6.18
CA ARG A 78 3.57 10.06 -6.60
C ARG A 78 3.07 8.66 -6.92
N GLU A 79 3.83 7.90 -7.72
CA GLU A 79 3.46 6.51 -8.05
C GLU A 79 3.36 5.61 -6.81
N TYR A 80 4.23 5.81 -5.82
CA TYR A 80 4.18 5.09 -4.55
C TYR A 80 2.96 5.49 -3.71
N ASP A 81 2.65 6.79 -3.62
CA ASP A 81 1.51 7.29 -2.88
C ASP A 81 0.18 6.83 -3.50
N GLU A 82 0.07 6.87 -4.83
CA GLU A 82 -1.07 6.33 -5.58
C GLU A 82 -1.24 4.83 -5.31
N ARG A 83 -0.15 4.04 -5.40
CA ARG A 83 -0.19 2.61 -5.10
C ARG A 83 -0.62 2.35 -3.66
N LYS A 84 -0.12 3.13 -2.71
CA LYS A 84 -0.46 3.00 -1.28
C LYS A 84 -1.94 3.31 -1.03
N GLN A 85 -2.51 4.29 -1.72
CA GLN A 85 -3.94 4.61 -1.65
C GLN A 85 -4.81 3.47 -2.23
N ILE A 86 -4.41 2.88 -3.36
CA ILE A 86 -5.11 1.74 -3.96
C ILE A 86 -5.10 0.55 -2.99
N LEU A 87 -3.93 0.16 -2.48
CA LEU A 87 -3.80 -0.95 -1.52
C LEU A 87 -4.61 -0.70 -0.24
N SER A 88 -4.67 0.55 0.24
CA SER A 88 -5.49 0.89 1.40
C SER A 88 -7.00 0.74 1.13
N LYS A 89 -7.46 1.08 -0.08
CA LYS A 89 -8.86 0.90 -0.48
C LYS A 89 -9.19 -0.58 -0.68
N GLU A 90 -8.29 -1.33 -1.31
CA GLU A 90 -8.43 -2.78 -1.51
C GLU A 90 -8.48 -3.52 -0.17
N ASN A 91 -7.58 -3.19 0.77
CA ASN A 91 -7.62 -3.78 2.11
C ASN A 91 -8.94 -3.49 2.82
N HIS A 92 -9.48 -2.26 2.72
CA HIS A 92 -10.78 -1.92 3.30
C HIS A 92 -11.95 -2.66 2.60
N LEU A 93 -11.85 -2.93 1.30
CA LEU A 93 -12.84 -3.73 0.57
C LEU A 93 -12.76 -5.22 0.93
N VAL A 94 -11.54 -5.76 1.10
CA VAL A 94 -11.32 -7.14 1.55
C VAL A 94 -11.83 -7.32 2.97
N GLU A 95 -11.53 -6.40 3.90
CA GLU A 95 -12.07 -6.40 5.26
C GLU A 95 -13.60 -6.32 5.26
N PHE A 96 -14.18 -5.46 4.42
CA PHE A 96 -15.64 -5.35 4.29
C PHE A 96 -16.26 -6.63 3.70
N HIS A 97 -15.64 -7.25 2.70
CA HIS A 97 -16.10 -8.50 2.11
C HIS A 97 -15.98 -9.68 3.08
N THR A 98 -14.89 -9.77 3.87
CA THR A 98 -14.76 -10.80 4.91
C THR A 98 -15.81 -10.67 5.99
N VAL A 99 -16.11 -9.43 6.43
CA VAL A 99 -17.17 -9.19 7.42
C VAL A 99 -18.54 -9.59 6.87
N LEU A 100 -18.81 -9.35 5.58
CA LEU A 100 -20.05 -9.79 4.95
C LEU A 100 -20.12 -11.31 4.76
N SER A 101 -19.03 -11.99 4.38
CA SER A 101 -19.04 -13.46 4.27
C SER A 101 -19.29 -14.13 5.61
N ASP A 102 -18.70 -13.59 6.68
CA ASP A 102 -18.90 -14.09 8.05
C ASP A 102 -20.36 -13.85 8.50
N TYR A 103 -20.98 -12.74 8.08
CA TYR A 103 -22.39 -12.43 8.38
C TYR A 103 -23.40 -13.32 7.63
N VAL A 104 -23.07 -13.74 6.40
CA VAL A 104 -23.96 -14.61 5.61
C VAL A 104 -24.00 -16.03 6.17
N ASP A 105 -22.88 -16.53 6.73
CA ASP A 105 -22.80 -17.86 7.35
C ASP A 105 -23.67 -17.96 8.62
N ASP A 106 -23.67 -16.92 9.48
CA ASP A 106 -24.45 -16.91 10.73
C ASP A 106 -25.98 -16.89 10.48
N THR A 107 -26.44 -16.26 9.40
CA THR A 107 -27.89 -16.17 9.10
C THR A 107 -28.48 -17.45 8.47
N LEU A 108 -27.66 -18.29 7.82
CA LEU A 108 -28.09 -19.58 7.27
C LEU A 108 -28.31 -20.65 8.35
N THR A 109 -27.68 -20.51 9.52
CA THR A 109 -27.91 -21.38 10.69
C THR A 109 -29.10 -20.99 11.58
N ALA A 110 -29.70 -19.81 11.35
CA ALA A 110 -30.76 -19.26 12.20
C ALA A 110 -32.18 -19.38 11.59
N LEU A 111 -32.37 -20.14 10.51
CA LEU A 111 -33.72 -20.49 10.06
C LEU A 111 -34.27 -21.64 10.92
N PRO A 112 -35.34 -21.42 11.70
CA PRO A 112 -35.98 -22.52 12.42
C PRO A 112 -36.49 -23.54 11.40
N ASN A 113 -36.10 -24.80 11.61
CA ASN A 113 -36.44 -25.95 10.80
C ASN A 113 -37.97 -26.14 10.81
N PHE A 114 -38.67 -25.54 9.85
CA PHE A 114 -40.11 -25.69 9.71
C PHE A 114 -40.37 -27.05 9.05
N SER A 115 -40.34 -28.10 9.85
CA SER A 115 -40.82 -29.42 9.45
C SER A 115 -42.33 -29.36 9.29
N SER A 116 -42.79 -29.07 8.07
CA SER A 116 -44.17 -29.31 7.64
C SER A 116 -44.15 -30.34 6.52
N GLU A 117 -44.36 -31.59 6.92
CA GLU A 117 -44.81 -32.67 6.03
C GLU A 117 -46.25 -32.41 5.51
N PRO A 118 -46.67 -33.11 4.45
CA PRO A 118 -47.41 -32.50 3.34
C PRO A 118 -48.93 -32.66 3.48
N ASP A 119 -49.69 -31.60 3.15
CA ASP A 119 -51.12 -31.76 2.87
C ASP A 119 -51.36 -31.91 1.36
N SER A 120 -51.74 -33.12 1.02
CA SER A 120 -52.12 -33.62 -0.30
C SER A 120 -53.50 -33.12 -0.71
N GLY A 121 -53.65 -32.47 -1.86
CA GLY A 121 -55.01 -32.17 -2.33
C GLY A 121 -55.21 -31.29 -3.56
N SER A 122 -54.85 -31.80 -4.74
CA SER A 122 -55.74 -31.89 -5.93
C SER A 122 -56.63 -30.71 -6.38
N ARG A 123 -56.41 -30.31 -7.66
CA ARG A 123 -57.36 -29.81 -8.70
C ARG A 123 -57.99 -28.41 -8.43
N TYR A 124 -58.12 -27.50 -9.39
CA TYR A 124 -58.90 -27.61 -10.64
C TYR A 124 -58.46 -26.58 -11.70
N HIS A 125 -58.83 -26.92 -12.94
CA HIS A 125 -58.72 -26.18 -14.20
C HIS A 125 -59.62 -24.92 -14.30
N SER A 126 -59.12 -23.94 -15.05
CA SER A 126 -59.73 -23.18 -16.17
C SER A 126 -60.99 -22.29 -16.01
N SER A 127 -60.79 -21.02 -16.42
CA SER A 127 -61.64 -20.16 -17.26
C SER A 127 -62.98 -19.60 -16.74
N THR A 128 -63.18 -18.28 -16.85
CA THR A 128 -64.10 -17.62 -17.84
C THR A 128 -64.45 -16.17 -17.45
N THR A 129 -64.44 -15.32 -18.47
CA THR A 129 -64.95 -13.94 -18.56
C THR A 129 -66.47 -13.82 -18.36
N HIS A 130 -66.99 -12.80 -17.66
CA HIS A 130 -68.02 -11.90 -18.21
C HIS A 130 -68.29 -10.66 -17.35
N ASN A 131 -68.68 -9.60 -18.07
CA ASN A 131 -69.03 -8.26 -17.62
C ASN A 131 -70.23 -8.20 -16.67
N ASN A 132 -70.28 -7.09 -15.92
CA ASN A 132 -71.47 -6.24 -15.82
C ASN A 132 -71.04 -4.78 -15.92
#